data_AF-A0A6N2DAV0-F1
#
_entry.id   AF-A0A6N2DAV0-F1
#
_cell.length_a   1.000
_cell.length_b   1.000
_cell.length_c   1.000
_cell.angle_alpha   90.00
_cell.angle_beta   90.00
_cell.angle_gamma   90.00
#
_symmetry.space_group_name_H-M   'P 1'
#
loop_
_entity.id
_entity.type
_entity.pdbx_description
1 polymer ?
#
loop_
_entity_poly.entity_id
_entity_poly.type
_entity_poly.pdbx_seq_one_letter_code
_entity_poly.pdbx_strand_id
1 'polypeptide(L)'
;MVLVDAASLVPTHHLRLGIDPGGSGVALADRAVRVGDLRALTLTEEESRDVGSTLAALRGLSADEVVLDLSGRPDGEMVSFLVSSDVPVLVAAAELHSLYATARWLQLATAHILRGVGVEVPGVLLHPSTLLDPGGVPGAAEGAGLGSRWAEAAHALSPWLVLNHTREAAERDLAPAIALSLSRMVGPWPRVLGAIDHDERRWFHMRQQQHGAPLSSDEGHGVQIRELAQRLGQLERLVTSQLRVSRPQQRQAHEVLGIPASAEPLEIRTMYRKLWEGLRRDSALTRGLLPPPVRDALLGELEQTNRRLQTWLAERPDPAVGETGMVPVVRPAGVDHPGARIREARSRRGMSRRELSLRTKIGLRVLDAIEALDVDSLPRAVYLRGYLREIARTLAMEEDALLHAYLDAVARARQTPASGSRRPGPDDHEETP
;
A
#
# COMPACT_ATOMS: atom_id res chain seq x y z
N MET A 1 16.23 11.16 7.11
CA MET A 1 15.08 10.97 6.20
C MET A 1 15.33 11.75 4.93
N VAL A 2 15.12 11.17 3.75
CA VAL A 2 15.35 11.88 2.50
C VAL A 2 14.12 11.82 1.62
N LEU A 3 13.59 12.98 1.26
CA LEU A 3 12.43 13.16 0.39
C LEU A 3 12.93 13.49 -1.02
N VAL A 4 12.52 12.71 -2.00
CA VAL A 4 12.78 12.98 -3.42
C VAL A 4 11.48 13.40 -4.07
N ASP A 5 11.41 14.62 -4.61
CA ASP A 5 10.29 15.05 -5.44
C ASP A 5 10.52 14.67 -6.91
N ALA A 6 9.89 13.60 -7.39
CA ALA A 6 10.00 13.16 -8.77
C ALA A 6 9.19 14.03 -9.78
N ALA A 7 8.55 15.13 -9.37
CA ALA A 7 7.62 15.90 -10.21
C ALA A 7 8.13 17.28 -10.68
N SER A 8 9.33 17.74 -10.31
CA SER A 8 9.76 19.11 -10.64
C SER A 8 10.57 19.23 -11.95
N LEU A 9 9.89 19.63 -13.04
CA LEU A 9 10.48 20.31 -14.21
C LEU A 9 10.08 21.80 -14.24
N VAL A 10 10.05 22.49 -13.09
CA VAL A 10 9.99 23.98 -12.98
C VAL A 10 10.67 24.37 -11.66
N PRO A 11 11.48 25.44 -11.59
CA PRO A 11 12.07 25.88 -10.32
C PRO A 11 10.97 26.47 -9.43
N THR A 12 10.32 25.64 -8.62
CA THR A 12 9.30 26.08 -7.66
C THR A 12 9.84 25.95 -6.24
N HIS A 13 9.82 27.08 -5.55
CA HIS A 13 10.33 27.27 -4.20
C HIS A 13 9.50 26.50 -3.17
N HIS A 14 10.12 25.46 -2.61
CA HIS A 14 9.78 24.89 -1.32
C HIS A 14 10.85 25.24 -0.29
N LEU A 15 10.51 25.13 0.98
CA LEU A 15 11.33 25.49 2.14
C LEU A 15 12.74 24.87 1.99
N ARG A 16 13.72 25.73 1.74
CA ARG A 16 14.97 25.38 1.03
C ARG A 16 16.00 24.67 1.90
N LEU A 17 16.43 23.48 1.46
CA LEU A 17 17.83 23.18 1.20
C LEU A 17 18.14 23.63 -0.24
N GLY A 18 18.67 24.83 -0.48
CA GLY A 18 18.79 25.39 -1.83
C GLY A 18 20.05 26.20 -2.06
N ILE A 19 21.08 25.55 -2.62
CA ILE A 19 22.39 26.05 -3.08
C ILE A 19 22.54 27.59 -3.10
N ASP A 20 23.43 28.12 -2.25
CA ASP A 20 23.91 29.50 -2.28
C ASP A 20 25.35 29.54 -2.81
N PRO A 21 25.67 30.31 -3.88
CA PRO A 21 27.00 30.34 -4.50
C PRO A 21 28.05 31.21 -3.80
N GLY A 22 27.92 31.51 -2.49
CA GLY A 22 28.93 32.31 -1.80
C GLY A 22 28.95 32.14 -0.29
N GLY A 23 29.99 31.49 0.24
CA GLY A 23 30.24 31.50 1.68
C GLY A 23 31.30 30.49 2.10
N SER A 24 32.50 30.98 2.41
CA SER A 24 33.62 30.21 2.94
C SER A 24 33.38 29.76 4.38
N GLY A 25 33.56 28.46 4.66
CA GLY A 25 34.17 27.95 5.90
C GLY A 25 33.44 28.17 7.23
N VAL A 26 32.13 27.97 7.30
CA VAL A 26 31.35 27.96 8.56
C VAL A 26 30.71 26.58 8.75
N ALA A 27 30.73 26.02 9.97
CA ALA A 27 30.17 24.69 10.26
C ALA A 27 28.68 24.63 9.88
N LEU A 28 28.20 23.49 9.35
CA LEU A 28 26.81 23.31 8.88
C LEU A 28 25.77 23.77 9.91
N ALA A 29 26.04 23.54 11.21
CA ALA A 29 25.15 23.93 12.31
C ALA A 29 24.94 25.45 12.43
N ASP A 30 25.98 26.24 12.14
CA ASP A 30 25.96 27.70 12.29
C ASP A 30 25.24 28.40 11.14
N ARG A 31 25.09 27.71 9.99
CA ARG A 31 24.35 28.18 8.81
C ARG A 31 22.86 27.82 8.84
N ALA A 32 22.43 27.04 9.83
CA ALA A 32 21.05 26.60 9.92
C ALA A 32 20.13 27.73 10.44
N VAL A 33 19.10 28.07 9.67
CA VAL A 33 18.10 29.09 9.99
C VAL A 33 16.90 28.45 10.67
N ARG A 34 16.43 29.03 11.78
CA ARG A 34 15.22 28.55 12.46
C ARG A 34 13.96 28.88 11.64
N VAL A 35 13.14 27.87 11.38
CA VAL A 35 11.82 28.00 10.71
C VAL A 35 10.77 27.32 11.59
N GLY A 36 10.07 28.12 12.40
CA GLY A 36 9.18 27.59 13.45
C GLY A 36 9.97 26.77 14.47
N ASP A 37 9.56 25.50 14.64
CA ASP A 37 10.24 24.54 15.51
C ASP A 37 11.37 23.77 14.81
N LEU A 38 11.54 23.98 13.50
CA LEU A 38 12.56 23.31 12.69
C LEU A 38 13.78 24.21 12.49
N ARG A 39 14.90 23.59 12.10
CA ARG A 39 16.08 24.28 11.56
C ARG A 39 16.24 23.87 10.10
N ALA A 40 16.25 24.86 9.21
CA ALA A 40 16.48 24.69 7.79
C ALA A 40 17.92 25.06 7.46
N LEU A 41 18.61 24.21 6.72
CA LEU A 41 19.95 24.45 6.21
C LEU A 41 19.90 24.37 4.69
N THR A 42 20.88 24.94 4.01
CA THR A 42 21.02 24.88 2.57
C THR A 42 22.44 24.44 2.24
N LEU A 43 22.59 23.33 1.53
CA LEU A 43 23.91 22.84 1.12
C LEU A 43 24.45 23.68 -0.03
N THR A 44 25.74 24.02 0.00
CA THR A 44 26.43 24.63 -1.14
C THR A 44 26.62 23.62 -2.27
N GLU A 45 27.04 24.11 -3.44
CA GLU A 45 27.34 23.23 -4.57
C GLU A 45 28.52 22.29 -4.27
N GLU A 46 29.52 22.78 -3.52
CA GLU A 46 30.68 22.00 -3.08
C GLU A 46 30.27 20.90 -2.09
N GLU A 47 29.44 21.23 -1.09
CA GLU A 47 28.88 20.27 -0.13
C GLU A 47 27.99 19.23 -0.83
N SER A 48 27.30 19.62 -1.90
CA SER A 48 26.47 18.70 -2.69
C SER A 48 27.31 17.72 -3.52
N ARG A 49 28.53 18.12 -3.93
CA ARG A 49 29.46 17.25 -4.68
C ARG A 49 30.23 16.31 -3.76
N ASP A 50 30.64 16.77 -2.57
CA ASP A 50 31.30 15.92 -1.56
C ASP A 50 30.28 15.24 -0.64
N VAL A 51 29.53 14.29 -1.20
CA VAL A 51 28.46 13.57 -0.51
C VAL A 51 28.96 12.89 0.77
N GLY A 52 30.16 12.31 0.75
CA GLY A 52 30.72 11.57 1.88
C GLY A 52 31.02 12.47 3.07
N SER A 53 31.72 13.57 2.84
CA SER A 53 32.02 14.56 3.89
C SER A 53 30.75 15.21 4.43
N THR A 54 29.83 15.60 3.54
CA THR A 54 28.56 16.22 3.92
C THR A 54 27.71 15.30 4.77
N LEU A 55 27.58 14.02 4.41
CA LEU A 55 26.84 13.05 5.23
C LEU A 55 27.50 12.83 6.60
N ALA A 56 28.84 12.79 6.67
CA ALA A 56 29.55 12.69 7.93
C ALA A 56 29.29 13.91 8.84
N ALA A 57 29.30 15.11 8.25
CA ALA A 57 29.01 16.35 8.97
C ALA A 57 27.55 16.43 9.43
N LEU A 58 26.59 15.99 8.59
CA LEU A 58 25.17 15.91 8.96
C LEU A 58 24.91 14.92 10.10
N ARG A 59 25.60 13.78 10.12
CA ARG A 59 25.54 12.80 11.22
C ARG A 59 26.12 13.33 12.53
N GLY A 60 26.98 14.33 12.48
CA GLY A 60 27.56 15.00 13.65
C GLY A 60 26.64 16.06 14.28
N LEU A 61 25.49 16.37 13.67
CA LEU A 61 24.55 17.35 14.21
C LEU A 61 23.82 16.79 15.43
N SER A 62 23.56 17.65 16.42
CA SER A 62 22.69 17.36 17.57
C SER A 62 21.21 17.50 17.18
N ALA A 63 20.75 16.66 16.26
CA ALA A 63 19.35 16.57 15.83
C ALA A 63 18.87 15.13 15.91
N ASP A 64 17.62 14.93 16.39
CA ASP A 64 17.01 13.59 16.44
C ASP A 64 16.73 13.05 15.03
N GLU A 65 16.32 13.94 14.12
CA GLU A 65 16.05 13.62 12.72
C GLU A 65 16.60 14.72 11.80
N VAL A 66 17.22 14.29 10.70
CA VAL A 66 17.64 15.18 9.61
C VAL A 66 16.82 14.84 8.37
N VAL A 67 16.14 15.84 7.79
CA VAL A 67 15.39 15.68 6.54
C VAL A 67 16.17 16.31 5.39
N LEU A 68 16.56 15.52 4.38
CA LEU A 68 17.15 16.03 3.15
C LEU A 68 16.07 16.08 2.07
N ASP A 69 15.85 17.28 1.54
CA ASP A 69 15.02 17.50 0.36
C ASP A 69 15.94 17.49 -0.86
N LEU A 70 15.81 16.46 -1.71
CA LEU A 70 16.66 16.31 -2.89
C LEU A 70 15.99 16.90 -4.12
N SER A 71 16.82 17.40 -5.04
CA SER A 71 16.31 17.81 -6.35
C SER A 71 15.64 16.64 -7.06
N GLY A 72 14.65 16.91 -7.92
CA GLY A 72 13.93 15.86 -8.64
C GLY A 72 14.74 15.12 -9.72
N ARG A 73 15.97 15.56 -10.00
CA ARG A 73 16.82 14.97 -11.02
C ARG A 73 17.76 13.91 -10.42
N PRO A 74 17.75 12.67 -10.93
CA PRO A 74 18.60 11.60 -10.41
C PRO A 74 20.02 11.65 -11.02
N ASP A 75 20.82 12.66 -10.66
CA ASP A 75 22.25 12.65 -10.94
C ASP A 75 23.05 11.84 -9.90
N GLY A 76 24.36 11.71 -10.11
CA GLY A 76 25.19 10.78 -9.33
C GLY A 76 25.22 11.13 -7.84
N GLU A 77 25.30 12.42 -7.55
CA GLU A 77 25.34 13.00 -6.21
C GLU A 77 24.01 12.78 -5.49
N MET A 78 22.88 13.15 -6.10
CA MET A 78 21.58 13.01 -5.45
C MET A 78 21.20 11.53 -5.25
N VAL A 79 21.56 10.65 -6.19
CA VAL A 79 21.41 9.20 -6.02
C VAL A 79 22.25 8.69 -4.86
N SER A 80 23.48 9.19 -4.69
CA SER A 80 24.35 8.82 -3.57
C SER A 80 23.77 9.24 -2.22
N PHE A 81 23.21 10.45 -2.12
CA PHE A 81 22.47 10.88 -0.92
C PHE A 81 21.29 9.95 -0.62
N LEU A 82 20.46 9.64 -1.62
CA LEU A 82 19.31 8.75 -1.45
C LEU A 82 19.73 7.36 -0.96
N VAL A 83 20.73 6.74 -1.60
CA VAL A 83 21.20 5.39 -1.24
C VAL A 83 21.82 5.35 0.15
N SER A 84 22.51 6.42 0.56
CA SER A 84 23.20 6.50 1.84
C SER A 84 22.28 6.88 3.02
N SER A 85 21.00 7.11 2.74
CA SER A 85 19.99 7.51 3.72
C SER A 85 19.46 6.34 4.53
N ASP A 86 19.24 6.53 5.82
CA ASP A 86 18.63 5.50 6.67
C ASP A 86 17.18 5.20 6.26
N VAL A 87 16.49 6.24 5.79
CA VAL A 87 15.10 6.19 5.33
C VAL A 87 15.01 6.91 3.98
N PRO A 88 15.17 6.20 2.86
CA PRO A 88 14.92 6.75 1.53
C PRO A 88 13.41 6.81 1.26
N VAL A 89 12.90 7.99 0.92
CA VAL A 89 11.49 8.23 0.59
C VAL A 89 11.39 8.87 -0.78
N LEU A 90 10.63 8.24 -1.67
CA LEU A 90 10.29 8.73 -3.00
C LEU A 90 8.89 9.32 -2.97
N VAL A 91 8.75 10.56 -3.44
CA VAL A 91 7.46 11.23 -3.62
C VAL A 91 7.16 11.27 -5.11
N ALA A 92 6.06 10.62 -5.50
CA ALA A 92 5.64 10.55 -6.89
C ALA A 92 4.24 11.15 -7.03
N ALA A 93 4.05 12.05 -7.99
CA ALA A 93 2.70 12.48 -8.35
C ALA A 93 1.93 11.32 -9.01
N ALA A 94 0.61 11.32 -8.89
CA ALA A 94 -0.29 10.39 -9.58
C ALA A 94 -0.37 10.66 -11.11
N GLU A 95 0.79 10.82 -11.76
CA GLU A 95 0.96 11.16 -13.17
C GLU A 95 2.05 10.29 -13.80
N LEU A 96 1.85 9.86 -15.04
CA LEU A 96 2.71 8.86 -15.67
C LEU A 96 4.18 9.32 -15.78
N HIS A 97 4.42 10.58 -16.11
CA HIS A 97 5.78 11.14 -16.19
C HIS A 97 6.50 11.08 -14.83
N SER A 98 5.82 11.42 -13.73
CA SER A 98 6.38 11.35 -12.38
C SER A 98 6.66 9.90 -11.95
N LEU A 99 5.80 8.96 -12.35
CA LEU A 99 6.02 7.53 -12.10
C LEU A 99 7.22 6.97 -12.89
N TYR A 100 7.42 7.39 -14.15
CA TYR A 100 8.62 7.05 -14.92
C TYR A 100 9.89 7.68 -14.33
N ALA A 101 9.83 8.93 -13.86
CA ALA A 101 10.93 9.55 -13.14
C ALA A 101 11.25 8.78 -11.85
N THR A 102 10.24 8.31 -11.12
CA THR A 102 10.40 7.46 -9.94
C THR A 102 11.07 6.13 -10.29
N ALA A 103 10.66 5.48 -11.38
CA ALA A 103 11.34 4.29 -11.88
C ALA A 103 12.81 4.58 -12.22
N ARG A 104 13.09 5.75 -12.81
CA ARG A 104 14.46 6.18 -13.13
C ARG A 104 15.33 6.33 -11.88
N TRP A 105 14.81 6.92 -10.82
CA TRP A 105 15.48 7.00 -9.52
C TRP A 105 15.84 5.62 -8.98
N LEU A 106 14.88 4.69 -8.98
CA LEU A 106 15.09 3.32 -8.51
C LEU A 106 16.14 2.56 -9.32
N GLN A 107 16.12 2.71 -10.64
CA GLN A 107 17.10 2.10 -11.54
C GLN A 107 18.52 2.60 -11.25
N LEU A 108 18.70 3.91 -11.16
CA LEU A 108 20.01 4.51 -10.93
C LEU A 108 20.53 4.24 -9.51
N ALA A 109 19.66 4.24 -8.50
CA ALA A 109 20.01 3.87 -7.14
C ALA A 109 20.45 2.40 -7.03
N THR A 110 19.74 1.48 -7.70
CA THR A 110 20.13 0.06 -7.75
C THR A 110 21.50 -0.11 -8.40
N ALA A 111 21.74 0.58 -9.51
CA ALA A 111 23.03 0.57 -10.19
C ALA A 111 24.16 1.17 -9.34
N HIS A 112 23.87 2.23 -8.58
CA HIS A 112 24.81 2.86 -7.66
C HIS A 112 25.25 1.88 -6.56
N ILE A 113 24.30 1.16 -5.95
CA ILE A 113 24.60 0.11 -4.95
C ILE A 113 25.50 -0.97 -5.55
N LEU A 114 25.18 -1.45 -6.75
CA LEU A 114 25.99 -2.47 -7.44
C LEU A 114 27.42 -2.00 -7.71
N ARG A 115 27.60 -0.78 -8.21
CA ARG A 115 28.92 -0.19 -8.44
C ARG A 115 29.72 -0.04 -7.14
N GLY A 116 29.04 0.31 -6.04
CA GLY A 116 29.65 0.40 -4.71
C GLY A 116 30.26 -0.93 -4.22
N VAL A 117 29.73 -2.07 -4.67
CA VAL A 117 30.27 -3.42 -4.36
C VAL A 117 31.13 -3.99 -5.50
N GLY A 118 31.59 -3.15 -6.42
CA GLY A 118 32.49 -3.53 -7.52
C GLY A 118 31.83 -4.31 -8.65
N VAL A 119 30.49 -4.29 -8.76
CA VAL A 119 29.78 -4.90 -9.89
C VAL A 119 29.72 -3.91 -11.05
N GLU A 120 30.24 -4.32 -12.20
CA GLU A 120 30.09 -3.57 -13.43
C GLU A 120 28.64 -3.62 -13.92
N VAL A 121 28.08 -2.44 -14.18
CA VAL A 121 26.71 -2.29 -14.68
C VAL A 121 26.77 -1.78 -16.12
N PRO A 122 26.40 -2.61 -17.12
CA PRO A 122 26.37 -2.20 -18.52
C PRO A 122 25.55 -0.94 -18.75
N GLY A 123 26.08 0.03 -19.52
CA GLY A 123 25.40 1.29 -19.80
C GLY A 123 24.04 1.13 -20.48
N VAL A 124 23.85 0.05 -21.24
CA VAL A 124 22.55 -0.29 -21.87
C VAL A 124 21.45 -0.49 -20.83
N LEU A 125 21.75 -1.07 -19.67
CA LEU A 125 20.80 -1.24 -18.55
C LEU A 125 20.43 0.08 -17.88
N LEU A 126 21.18 1.15 -18.15
CA LEU A 126 20.96 2.48 -17.61
C LEU A 126 20.39 3.42 -18.65
N HIS A 127 20.02 2.94 -19.83
CA HIS A 127 19.35 3.77 -20.82
C HIS A 127 17.86 3.92 -20.46
N PRO A 128 17.26 5.14 -20.52
CA PRO A 128 15.85 5.33 -20.13
C PRO A 128 14.84 4.44 -20.85
N SER A 129 15.13 4.02 -22.10
CA SER A 129 14.25 3.12 -22.86
C SER A 129 14.07 1.74 -22.23
N THR A 130 15.00 1.31 -21.37
CA THR A 130 14.86 0.04 -20.63
C THR A 130 13.66 0.05 -19.68
N LEU A 131 13.22 1.22 -19.22
CA LEU A 131 12.02 1.36 -18.40
C LEU A 131 10.73 1.21 -19.22
N LEU A 132 10.82 1.39 -20.54
CA LEU A 132 9.69 1.22 -21.47
C LEU A 132 9.53 -0.25 -21.90
N ASP A 133 10.53 -1.09 -21.62
CA ASP A 133 10.48 -2.53 -21.86
C ASP A 133 10.26 -3.27 -20.53
N PRO A 134 9.02 -3.64 -20.19
CA PRO A 134 8.68 -4.24 -18.90
C PRO A 134 8.98 -5.75 -18.85
N GLY A 135 9.52 -6.33 -19.94
CA GLY A 135 10.24 -7.60 -19.90
C GLY A 135 11.72 -7.43 -19.51
N GLY A 136 12.18 -6.19 -19.39
CA GLY A 136 13.58 -5.76 -19.34
C GLY A 136 14.15 -5.40 -17.97
N VAL A 137 13.57 -5.86 -16.85
CA VAL A 137 14.42 -6.09 -15.66
C VAL A 137 15.56 -7.01 -16.12
N PRO A 138 16.80 -6.93 -15.61
CA PRO A 138 17.94 -7.77 -16.05
C PRO A 138 17.78 -9.28 -15.72
N GLY A 139 16.61 -9.88 -15.94
CA GLY A 139 16.49 -11.27 -16.35
C GLY A 139 16.89 -11.51 -17.81
N ALA A 140 16.91 -10.45 -18.65
CA ALA A 140 17.45 -10.49 -20.02
C ALA A 140 18.96 -10.14 -20.09
N ALA A 141 19.61 -9.83 -18.96
CA ALA A 141 21.06 -9.73 -18.91
C ALA A 141 21.63 -11.17 -18.92
N GLU A 142 21.75 -11.74 -20.11
CA GLU A 142 22.46 -13.00 -20.36
C GLU A 142 23.95 -12.81 -19.99
N GLY A 143 24.27 -13.04 -18.70
CA GLY A 143 25.63 -12.93 -18.19
C GLY A 143 25.73 -13.12 -16.67
N ALA A 144 26.49 -14.15 -16.27
CA ALA A 144 27.20 -14.28 -14.98
C ALA A 144 26.51 -13.79 -13.68
N GLY A 145 25.19 -13.99 -13.51
CA GLY A 145 24.50 -13.69 -12.25
C GLY A 145 24.25 -12.20 -11.98
N LEU A 146 24.35 -11.31 -12.98
CA LEU A 146 24.02 -9.89 -12.80
C LEU A 146 22.56 -9.68 -12.37
N GLY A 147 21.63 -10.47 -12.91
CA GLY A 147 20.21 -10.39 -12.55
C GLY A 147 19.93 -10.69 -11.07
N SER A 148 20.62 -11.67 -10.48
CA SER A 148 20.47 -11.97 -9.04
C SER A 148 21.07 -10.87 -8.17
N ARG A 149 22.26 -10.37 -8.53
CA ARG A 149 22.89 -9.24 -7.83
C ARG A 149 22.05 -7.97 -7.93
N TRP A 150 21.44 -7.71 -9.09
CA TRP A 150 20.52 -6.58 -9.27
C TRP A 150 19.30 -6.72 -8.35
N ALA A 151 18.70 -7.91 -8.29
CA ALA A 151 17.58 -8.16 -7.38
C ALA A 151 17.97 -7.98 -5.90
N GLU A 152 19.19 -8.37 -5.52
CA GLU A 152 19.75 -8.19 -4.18
C GLU A 152 19.99 -6.71 -3.85
N ALA A 153 20.64 -5.96 -4.74
CA ALA A 153 20.85 -4.52 -4.58
C ALA A 153 19.52 -3.75 -4.53
N ALA A 154 18.57 -4.14 -5.38
CA ALA A 154 17.22 -3.58 -5.39
C ALA A 154 16.48 -3.83 -4.07
N HIS A 155 16.67 -5.01 -3.48
CA HIS A 155 16.11 -5.36 -2.19
C HIS A 155 16.76 -4.58 -1.05
N ALA A 156 18.07 -4.34 -1.10
CA ALA A 156 18.79 -3.55 -0.12
C ALA A 156 18.26 -2.10 -0.04
N LEU A 157 17.93 -1.49 -1.18
CA LEU A 157 17.42 -0.12 -1.26
C LEU A 157 16.08 0.08 -0.54
N SER A 158 15.09 -0.80 -0.78
CA SER A 158 13.73 -0.82 -0.22
C SER A 158 13.16 0.56 0.20
N PRO A 159 12.99 1.51 -0.75
CA PRO A 159 12.58 2.86 -0.43
C PRO A 159 11.09 2.92 -0.10
N TRP A 160 10.69 3.96 0.61
CA TRP A 160 9.29 4.29 0.83
C TRP A 160 8.73 5.09 -0.33
N LEU A 161 7.45 4.92 -0.64
CA LEU A 161 6.73 5.64 -1.68
C LEU A 161 5.57 6.42 -1.05
N VAL A 162 5.52 7.72 -1.35
CA VAL A 162 4.36 8.58 -1.11
C VAL A 162 3.76 8.93 -2.46
N LEU A 163 2.47 8.60 -2.66
CA LEU A 163 1.73 9.00 -3.85
C LEU A 163 1.10 10.37 -3.61
N ASN A 164 1.66 11.41 -4.20
CA ASN A 164 1.20 12.79 -4.06
C ASN A 164 0.21 13.17 -5.17
N HIS A 165 -0.52 14.27 -4.94
CA HIS A 165 -1.49 14.85 -5.88
C HIS A 165 -2.59 13.90 -6.34
N THR A 166 -3.06 13.00 -5.48
CA THR A 166 -4.23 12.16 -5.80
C THR A 166 -5.50 12.99 -5.82
N ARG A 167 -6.34 12.83 -6.83
CA ARG A 167 -7.57 13.63 -6.98
C ARG A 167 -8.77 12.95 -6.32
N GLU A 168 -8.75 11.62 -6.26
CA GLU A 168 -9.87 10.82 -5.76
C GLU A 168 -9.39 9.64 -4.92
N ALA A 169 -10.29 9.11 -4.09
CA ALA A 169 -10.02 7.92 -3.29
C ALA A 169 -9.58 6.70 -4.13
N ALA A 170 -10.13 6.58 -5.35
CA ALA A 170 -9.76 5.52 -6.27
C ALA A 170 -8.29 5.60 -6.71
N GLU A 171 -7.72 6.80 -6.85
CA GLU A 171 -6.30 6.99 -7.17
C GLU A 171 -5.40 6.69 -5.97
N ARG A 172 -5.80 7.12 -4.76
CA ARG A 172 -5.10 6.76 -3.51
C ARG A 172 -4.94 5.25 -3.36
N ASP A 173 -6.00 4.51 -3.67
CA ASP A 173 -6.01 3.06 -3.60
C ASP A 173 -5.13 2.37 -4.65
N LEU A 174 -4.63 3.10 -5.66
CA LEU A 174 -3.67 2.57 -6.65
C LEU A 174 -2.24 2.49 -6.11
N ALA A 175 -1.90 3.15 -4.99
CA ALA A 175 -0.52 3.20 -4.51
C ALA A 175 0.17 1.82 -4.39
N PRO A 176 -0.49 0.76 -3.85
CA PRO A 176 0.11 -0.58 -3.83
C PRO A 176 0.31 -1.18 -5.23
N ALA A 177 -0.64 -0.96 -6.16
CA ALA A 177 -0.54 -1.45 -7.53
C ALA A 177 0.55 -0.72 -8.32
N ILE A 178 0.74 0.58 -8.07
CA ILE A 178 1.82 1.39 -8.63
C ILE A 178 3.17 0.88 -8.10
N ALA A 179 3.30 0.67 -6.78
CA ALA A 179 4.52 0.15 -6.18
C ALA A 179 4.92 -1.22 -6.76
N LEU A 180 3.95 -2.13 -6.92
CA LEU A 180 4.17 -3.43 -7.55
C LEU A 180 4.50 -3.30 -9.05
N SER A 181 3.90 -2.33 -9.76
CA SER A 181 4.24 -2.04 -11.16
C SER A 181 5.68 -1.55 -11.30
N LEU A 182 6.10 -0.61 -10.47
CA LEU A 182 7.48 -0.11 -10.43
C LEU A 182 8.45 -1.27 -10.15
N SER A 183 8.13 -2.17 -9.23
CA SER A 183 8.99 -3.32 -8.95
C SER A 183 9.17 -4.25 -10.15
N ARG A 184 8.16 -4.32 -11.04
CA ARG A 184 8.25 -5.10 -12.28
C ARG A 184 9.04 -4.39 -13.36
N MET A 185 9.15 -3.08 -13.32
CA MET A 185 9.97 -2.30 -14.27
C MET A 185 11.45 -2.32 -13.89
N VAL A 186 11.75 -2.18 -12.59
CA VAL A 186 13.13 -1.89 -12.15
C VAL A 186 13.72 -2.90 -11.16
N GLY A 187 12.90 -3.74 -10.54
CA GLY A 187 13.33 -4.69 -9.50
C GLY A 187 12.98 -4.25 -8.07
N PRO A 188 13.39 -3.06 -7.57
CA PRO A 188 13.05 -2.64 -6.22
C PRO A 188 11.56 -2.53 -6.04
N TRP A 189 11.03 -3.08 -4.95
CA TRP A 189 9.65 -2.85 -4.56
C TRP A 189 9.61 -1.72 -3.51
N PRO A 190 9.12 -0.52 -3.87
CA PRO A 190 8.91 0.55 -2.91
C PRO A 190 7.79 0.20 -1.91
N ARG A 191 8.01 0.46 -0.63
CA ARG A 191 7.00 0.28 0.43
C ARG A 191 6.06 1.48 0.47
N VAL A 192 4.76 1.25 0.46
CA VAL A 192 3.81 2.37 0.42
C VAL A 192 3.66 2.97 1.81
N LEU A 193 4.08 4.23 1.94
CA LEU A 193 3.93 5.01 3.16
C LEU A 193 2.53 5.63 3.26
N GLY A 194 2.02 6.13 2.13
CA GLY A 194 0.69 6.71 2.05
C GLY A 194 0.46 7.51 0.76
N ALA A 195 -0.65 8.24 0.73
CA ALA A 195 -1.00 9.13 -0.37
C ALA A 195 -1.47 10.49 0.16
N ILE A 196 -1.23 11.55 -0.61
CA ILE A 196 -1.63 12.92 -0.31
C ILE A 196 -2.51 13.41 -1.45
N ASP A 197 -3.69 13.91 -1.09
CA ASP A 197 -4.63 14.44 -2.07
C ASP A 197 -4.18 15.80 -2.66
N HIS A 198 -4.72 16.13 -3.83
CA HIS A 198 -4.49 17.39 -4.50
C HIS A 198 -5.26 18.54 -3.82
N ASP A 199 -4.57 19.65 -3.55
CA ASP A 199 -5.15 20.84 -2.92
C ASP A 199 -4.92 22.12 -3.74
N GLU A 200 -5.98 22.65 -4.33
CA GLU A 200 -5.92 23.95 -5.00
C GLU A 200 -5.67 25.10 -4.01
N ARG A 201 -6.18 25.02 -2.77
CA ARG A 201 -6.00 26.08 -1.76
C ARG A 201 -4.55 26.22 -1.33
N ARG A 202 -3.81 25.11 -1.30
CA ARG A 202 -2.36 25.10 -1.01
C ARG A 202 -1.56 25.87 -2.06
N TRP A 203 -1.94 25.77 -3.34
CA TRP A 203 -1.35 26.56 -4.41
C TRP A 203 -1.60 28.06 -4.24
N PHE A 204 -2.81 28.45 -3.81
CA PHE A 204 -3.12 29.84 -3.47
C PHE A 204 -2.33 30.34 -2.25
N HIS A 205 -2.23 29.54 -1.19
CA HIS A 205 -1.45 29.88 0.01
C HIS A 205 0.05 29.98 -0.26
N MET A 206 0.63 29.07 -1.04
CA MET A 206 2.05 29.11 -1.42
C MET A 206 2.37 30.33 -2.28
N ARG A 207 1.44 30.74 -3.16
CA ARG A 207 1.63 31.89 -4.04
C ARG A 207 1.51 33.24 -3.33
N GLN A 208 0.72 33.33 -2.25
CA GLN A 208 0.48 34.59 -1.52
C GLN A 208 1.54 34.94 -0.44
N GLN A 209 2.69 34.26 -0.39
CA GLN A 209 3.84 34.61 0.46
C GLN A 209 3.63 34.60 1.99
N GLN A 210 2.72 33.80 2.55
CA GLN A 210 2.81 33.52 4.00
C GLN A 210 3.83 32.42 4.28
N HIS A 211 5.10 32.81 4.30
CA HIS A 211 6.23 32.00 4.74
C HIS A 211 6.03 31.66 6.22
N GLY A 212 5.70 30.41 6.53
CA GLY A 212 5.60 29.91 7.91
C GLY A 212 4.19 29.61 8.44
N ALA A 213 3.14 29.69 7.62
CA ALA A 213 1.84 29.14 8.02
C ALA A 213 1.97 27.60 8.17
N PRO A 214 1.59 27.02 9.32
CA PRO A 214 1.72 25.58 9.54
C PRO A 214 0.94 24.80 8.47
N LEU A 215 1.63 23.85 7.82
CA LEU A 215 1.05 22.92 6.85
C LEU A 215 -0.04 22.01 7.48
N SER A 216 -0.14 21.99 8.82
CA SER A 216 -1.10 21.23 9.59
C SER A 216 -2.37 22.05 9.88
N SER A 217 -3.25 22.18 8.89
CA SER A 217 -4.65 22.53 9.18
C SER A 217 -5.36 21.34 9.83
N ASP A 218 -6.31 21.57 10.73
CA ASP A 218 -7.15 20.51 11.33
C ASP A 218 -8.15 19.88 10.36
N GLU A 219 -8.16 20.35 9.11
CA GLU A 219 -9.05 19.89 8.05
C GLU A 219 -8.27 19.43 6.81
N GLY A 220 -8.83 18.46 6.07
CA GLY A 220 -8.33 18.02 4.76
C GLY A 220 -6.93 17.40 4.79
N HIS A 221 -6.03 17.90 3.94
CA HIS A 221 -4.66 17.39 3.76
C HIS A 221 -3.76 17.56 4.98
N GLY A 222 -4.03 18.53 5.86
CA GLY A 222 -3.25 18.70 7.09
C GLY A 222 -3.34 17.46 8.00
N VAL A 223 -4.49 16.75 7.96
CA VAL A 223 -4.64 15.43 8.61
C VAL A 223 -3.77 14.39 7.93
N GLN A 224 -3.76 14.32 6.60
CA GLN A 224 -2.95 13.34 5.85
C GLN A 224 -1.44 13.58 6.03
N ILE A 225 -1.00 14.83 6.05
CA ILE A 225 0.40 15.21 6.32
C ILE A 225 0.79 14.85 7.74
N ARG A 226 -0.08 15.12 8.74
CA ARG A 226 0.17 14.68 10.12
C ARG A 226 0.20 13.17 10.24
N GLU A 227 -0.71 12.46 9.57
CA GLU A 227 -0.72 10.99 9.55
C GLU A 227 0.56 10.44 8.92
N LEU A 228 1.04 11.04 7.82
CA LEU A 228 2.33 10.70 7.22
C LEU A 228 3.49 11.00 8.15
N ALA A 229 3.53 12.17 8.81
CA ALA A 229 4.56 12.51 9.79
C ALA A 229 4.56 11.54 10.98
N GLN A 230 3.39 11.16 11.47
CA GLN A 230 3.25 10.13 12.51
C GLN A 230 3.76 8.77 12.04
N ARG A 231 3.43 8.36 10.80
CA ARG A 231 3.94 7.12 10.20
C ARG A 231 5.47 7.17 10.03
N LEU A 232 6.02 8.31 9.63
CA LEU A 232 7.46 8.54 9.53
C LEU A 232 8.16 8.37 10.89
N GLY A 233 7.64 9.00 11.94
CA GLY A 233 8.14 8.80 13.31
C GLY A 233 7.95 7.39 13.86
N GLN A 234 7.21 6.52 13.16
CA GLN A 234 7.00 5.12 13.52
C GLN A 234 7.69 4.16 12.55
N LEU A 235 8.62 4.65 11.72
CA LEU A 235 9.22 3.86 10.67
C LEU A 235 9.90 2.59 11.16
N GLU A 236 10.53 2.59 12.33
CA GLU A 236 11.10 1.36 12.91
C GLU A 236 10.04 0.26 13.05
N ARG A 237 8.84 0.60 13.55
CA ARG A 237 7.70 -0.33 13.65
C ARG A 237 7.14 -0.71 12.28
N LEU A 238 7.05 0.26 11.36
CA LEU A 238 6.55 0.02 10.00
C LEU A 238 7.50 -0.84 9.16
N VAL A 239 8.81 -0.76 9.39
CA VAL A 239 9.80 -1.62 8.75
C VAL A 239 9.58 -3.08 9.16
N THR A 240 9.17 -3.34 10.40
CA THR A 240 8.78 -4.68 10.86
C THR A 240 7.44 -5.12 10.28
N SER A 241 6.50 -4.19 10.07
CA SER A 241 5.14 -4.50 9.62
C SER A 241 4.95 -4.50 8.09
N GLN A 242 5.86 -3.94 7.31
CA GLN A 242 5.86 -4.01 5.84
C GLN A 242 7.16 -4.67 5.37
N LEU A 243 7.04 -5.88 4.81
CA LEU A 243 8.20 -6.64 4.39
C LEU A 243 8.89 -5.97 3.20
N ARG A 244 10.23 -5.97 3.26
CA ARG A 244 11.03 -5.87 2.04
C ARG A 244 10.81 -7.16 1.25
N VAL A 245 10.33 -7.09 0.02
CA VAL A 245 10.03 -8.31 -0.74
C VAL A 245 11.21 -8.68 -1.64
N SER A 246 11.89 -9.80 -1.34
CA SER A 246 13.07 -10.32 -2.09
C SER A 246 12.70 -11.14 -3.33
N ARG A 247 13.55 -11.25 -4.35
CA ARG A 247 13.57 -12.39 -5.30
C ARG A 247 14.89 -13.15 -5.07
N PRO A 248 14.91 -14.50 -4.94
CA PRO A 248 14.48 -15.42 -6.00
C PRO A 248 13.72 -16.72 -5.59
N GLN A 249 13.04 -17.29 -6.59
CA GLN A 249 12.46 -18.65 -6.75
C GLN A 249 11.41 -19.24 -5.78
N GLN A 250 11.36 -18.90 -4.49
CA GLN A 250 10.28 -19.40 -3.60
C GLN A 250 9.77 -18.31 -2.66
N ARG A 251 8.85 -17.47 -3.15
CA ARG A 251 8.12 -16.51 -2.30
C ARG A 251 6.93 -17.19 -1.64
N GLN A 252 6.82 -17.03 -0.32
CA GLN A 252 5.58 -17.34 0.38
C GLN A 252 4.48 -16.36 -0.05
N ALA A 253 3.21 -16.75 0.04
CA ALA A 253 2.11 -15.94 -0.52
C ALA A 253 2.01 -14.53 0.10
N HIS A 254 2.35 -14.38 1.39
CA HIS A 254 2.35 -13.09 2.08
C HIS A 254 3.49 -12.16 1.60
N GLU A 255 4.65 -12.71 1.26
CA GLU A 255 5.77 -11.92 0.72
C GLU A 255 5.41 -11.32 -0.65
N VAL A 256 4.72 -12.07 -1.51
CA VAL A 256 4.23 -11.56 -2.81
C VAL A 256 3.26 -10.39 -2.66
N LEU A 257 2.60 -10.26 -1.49
CA LEU A 257 1.69 -9.15 -1.17
C LEU A 257 2.38 -8.00 -0.42
N GLY A 258 3.66 -8.12 -0.05
CA GLY A 258 4.40 -7.07 0.67
C GLY A 258 4.04 -6.96 2.15
N ILE A 259 3.55 -8.04 2.76
CA ILE A 259 3.06 -8.06 4.14
C ILE A 259 3.71 -9.19 4.93
N PRO A 260 3.94 -9.02 6.24
CA PRO A 260 4.62 -10.00 7.08
C PRO A 260 3.80 -11.26 7.27
N ALA A 261 4.48 -12.38 7.55
CA ALA A 261 3.83 -13.63 7.91
C ALA A 261 2.91 -13.48 9.13
N SER A 262 3.25 -12.56 10.05
CA SER A 262 2.45 -12.23 11.23
C SER A 262 1.21 -11.38 10.95
N ALA A 263 1.02 -10.89 9.72
CA ALA A 263 -0.13 -10.05 9.39
C ALA A 263 -1.46 -10.78 9.61
N GLU A 264 -2.46 -10.02 10.09
CA GLU A 264 -3.80 -10.52 10.34
C GLU A 264 -4.49 -10.93 9.02
N PRO A 265 -5.31 -12.00 9.00
CA PRO A 265 -5.98 -12.46 7.77
C PRO A 265 -6.81 -11.39 7.05
N LEU A 266 -7.36 -10.42 7.79
CA LEU A 266 -8.10 -9.29 7.19
C LEU A 266 -7.18 -8.34 6.42
N GLU A 267 -6.01 -8.03 6.97
CA GLU A 267 -5.01 -7.16 6.34
C GLU A 267 -4.50 -7.79 5.05
N ILE A 268 -4.20 -9.09 5.09
CA ILE A 268 -3.80 -9.89 3.93
C ILE A 268 -4.86 -9.83 2.81
N ARG A 269 -6.13 -10.08 3.15
CA ARG A 269 -7.23 -10.01 2.18
C ARG A 269 -7.44 -8.59 1.63
N THR A 270 -7.19 -7.58 2.44
CA THR A 270 -7.30 -6.17 2.04
C THR A 270 -6.19 -5.79 1.07
N MET A 271 -4.95 -6.19 1.36
CA MET A 271 -3.81 -5.94 0.47
C MET A 271 -3.99 -6.66 -0.87
N TYR A 272 -4.36 -7.95 -0.86
CA TYR A 272 -4.67 -8.68 -2.09
C TYR A 272 -5.74 -7.95 -2.91
N ARG A 273 -6.83 -7.50 -2.29
CA ARG A 273 -7.91 -6.78 -2.97
C ARG A 273 -7.42 -5.47 -3.58
N LYS A 274 -6.62 -4.69 -2.87
CA LYS A 274 -6.04 -3.44 -3.39
C LYS A 274 -5.17 -3.69 -4.61
N LEU A 275 -4.30 -4.69 -4.57
CA LEU A 275 -3.45 -5.07 -5.70
C LEU A 275 -4.28 -5.58 -6.89
N TRP A 276 -5.22 -6.49 -6.63
CA TRP A 276 -6.10 -7.06 -7.65
C TRP A 276 -6.95 -6.00 -8.33
N GLU A 277 -7.67 -5.19 -7.56
CA GLU A 277 -8.51 -4.12 -8.09
C GLU A 277 -7.66 -3.06 -8.79
N GLY A 278 -6.53 -2.65 -8.21
CA GLY A 278 -5.68 -1.62 -8.81
C GLY A 278 -5.08 -2.02 -10.17
N LEU A 279 -4.71 -3.28 -10.34
CA LEU A 279 -4.13 -3.80 -11.59
C LEU A 279 -5.20 -4.24 -12.60
N ARG A 280 -6.34 -4.77 -12.14
CA ARG A 280 -7.46 -5.16 -13.01
C ARG A 280 -8.20 -3.93 -13.53
N ARG A 281 -8.33 -2.88 -12.71
CA ARG A 281 -8.89 -1.61 -13.15
C ARG A 281 -8.03 -1.08 -14.27
N ASP A 282 -8.67 -0.69 -15.35
CA ASP A 282 -7.98 -0.21 -16.53
C ASP A 282 -7.56 1.27 -16.39
N SER A 283 -6.91 1.59 -15.27
CA SER A 283 -6.39 2.93 -14.97
C SER A 283 -5.27 3.29 -15.94
N ALA A 284 -5.25 4.55 -16.38
CA ALA A 284 -4.19 5.07 -17.24
C ALA A 284 -2.80 4.95 -16.59
N LEU A 285 -2.71 5.06 -15.26
CA LEU A 285 -1.44 4.97 -14.54
C LEU A 285 -0.87 3.54 -14.56
N THR A 286 -1.66 2.55 -14.19
CA THR A 286 -1.20 1.15 -14.14
C THR A 286 -1.01 0.58 -15.55
N ARG A 287 -1.84 0.97 -16.52
CA ARG A 287 -1.66 0.61 -17.94
C ARG A 287 -0.40 1.26 -18.56
N GLY A 288 -0.11 2.49 -18.17
CA GLY A 288 1.05 3.22 -18.65
C GLY A 288 2.37 2.65 -18.12
N LEU A 289 2.38 2.11 -16.90
CA LEU A 289 3.55 1.46 -16.31
C LEU A 289 3.70 -0.01 -16.73
N LEU A 290 2.58 -0.72 -16.89
CA LEU A 290 2.55 -2.13 -17.29
C LEU A 290 1.73 -2.30 -18.57
N PRO A 291 2.40 -2.56 -19.71
CA PRO A 291 1.76 -3.03 -20.93
C PRO A 291 0.88 -4.25 -20.67
N PRO A 292 -0.20 -4.43 -21.46
CA PRO A 292 -1.18 -5.49 -21.25
C PRO A 292 -0.62 -6.90 -21.01
N PRO A 293 0.35 -7.43 -21.79
CA PRO A 293 0.81 -8.81 -21.60
C PRO A 293 1.51 -9.02 -20.25
N VAL A 294 2.28 -8.02 -19.78
CA VAL A 294 3.00 -8.10 -18.50
C VAL A 294 2.01 -7.96 -17.33
N ARG A 295 1.02 -7.08 -17.48
CA ARG A 295 -0.06 -6.90 -16.51
C ARG A 295 -0.91 -8.16 -16.36
N ASP A 296 -1.27 -8.81 -17.46
CA ASP A 296 -2.06 -10.04 -17.46
C ASP A 296 -1.29 -11.20 -16.82
N ALA A 297 0.00 -11.33 -17.11
CA ALA A 297 0.88 -12.29 -16.44
C ALA A 297 0.95 -12.04 -14.92
N LEU A 298 1.05 -10.77 -14.50
CA LEU A 298 1.07 -10.38 -13.10
C LEU A 298 -0.26 -10.67 -12.39
N LEU A 299 -1.40 -10.41 -13.05
CA LEU A 299 -2.72 -10.77 -12.52
C LEU A 299 -2.84 -12.28 -12.33
N GLY A 300 -2.34 -13.09 -13.28
CA GLY A 300 -2.28 -14.54 -13.13
C GLY A 300 -1.42 -14.98 -11.94
N GLU A 301 -0.27 -14.33 -11.71
CA GLU A 301 0.60 -14.58 -10.54
C GLU A 301 -0.11 -14.22 -9.23
N LEU A 302 -0.83 -13.09 -9.18
CA LEU A 302 -1.62 -12.68 -8.01
C LEU A 302 -2.77 -13.65 -7.74
N GLU A 303 -3.42 -14.17 -8.77
CA GLU A 303 -4.46 -15.19 -8.63
C GLU A 303 -3.90 -16.49 -8.06
N GLN A 304 -2.75 -16.95 -8.57
CA GLN A 304 -2.06 -18.12 -8.03
C GLN A 304 -1.62 -17.89 -6.58
N THR A 305 -1.14 -16.69 -6.26
CA THR A 305 -0.77 -16.27 -4.91
C THR A 305 -1.97 -16.32 -3.98
N ASN A 306 -3.13 -15.80 -4.40
CA ASN A 306 -4.36 -15.87 -3.62
C ASN A 306 -4.80 -17.33 -3.42
N ARG A 307 -4.71 -18.21 -4.42
CA ARG A 307 -5.00 -19.64 -4.23
C ARG A 307 -4.13 -20.26 -3.14
N ARG A 308 -2.82 -20.03 -3.18
CA ARG A 308 -1.88 -20.49 -2.13
C ARG A 308 -2.20 -19.88 -0.76
N LEU A 309 -2.54 -18.59 -0.74
CA LEU A 309 -2.93 -17.88 0.46
C LEU A 309 -4.19 -18.46 1.10
N GLN A 310 -5.20 -18.82 0.31
CA GLN A 310 -6.42 -19.45 0.82
C GLN A 310 -6.12 -20.81 1.44
N THR A 311 -5.22 -21.60 0.83
CA THR A 311 -4.75 -22.86 1.41
C THR A 311 -4.02 -22.62 2.73
N TRP A 312 -3.05 -21.70 2.75
CA TRP A 312 -2.28 -21.40 3.95
C TRP A 312 -3.13 -20.80 5.09
N LEU A 313 -4.07 -19.90 4.79
CA LEU A 313 -4.99 -19.35 5.79
C LEU A 313 -5.93 -20.42 6.36
N ALA A 314 -6.28 -21.44 5.58
CA ALA A 314 -7.07 -22.57 6.06
C ALA A 314 -6.26 -23.54 6.95
N GLU A 315 -4.94 -23.56 6.79
CA GLU A 315 -4.00 -24.43 7.52
C GLU A 315 -3.38 -23.75 8.76
N ARG A 316 -3.47 -22.42 8.91
CA ARG A 316 -3.00 -21.71 10.11
C ARG A 316 -3.84 -22.13 11.32
N PRO A 317 -3.22 -22.61 12.41
CA PRO A 317 -3.91 -22.72 13.68
C PRO A 317 -4.28 -21.31 14.15
N ASP A 318 -5.54 -21.12 14.51
CA ASP A 318 -6.06 -19.85 15.02
C ASP A 318 -5.24 -19.43 16.26
N PRO A 319 -4.63 -18.24 16.30
CA PRO A 319 -3.87 -17.77 17.46
C PRO A 319 -4.76 -17.45 18.68
N ALA A 320 -6.03 -17.84 18.67
CA ALA A 320 -6.98 -17.65 19.76
C ALA A 320 -8.00 -18.79 19.90
N VAL A 321 -7.56 -20.06 19.79
CA VAL A 321 -8.26 -21.16 20.49
C VAL A 321 -7.45 -21.53 21.73
N GLY A 322 -7.32 -20.55 22.63
CA GLY A 322 -7.10 -20.85 24.03
C GLY A 322 -8.38 -21.45 24.57
N GLU A 323 -8.34 -22.75 24.88
CA GLU A 323 -9.26 -23.50 25.72
C GLU A 323 -10.66 -22.88 25.92
N THR A 324 -11.57 -23.10 24.97
CA THR A 324 -12.98 -23.23 25.35
C THR A 324 -13.65 -24.21 24.41
N GLY A 325 -13.91 -25.41 24.96
CA GLY A 325 -14.92 -26.37 24.53
C GLY A 325 -15.17 -26.52 23.04
N MET A 326 -14.69 -27.63 22.48
CA MET A 326 -15.21 -28.24 21.26
C MET A 326 -16.73 -28.42 21.40
N VAL A 327 -17.52 -27.48 20.86
CA VAL A 327 -18.97 -27.68 20.66
C VAL A 327 -19.13 -28.34 19.29
N PRO A 328 -19.72 -29.55 19.21
CA PRO A 328 -19.95 -30.19 17.93
C PRO A 328 -20.93 -29.32 17.13
N VAL A 329 -20.58 -29.05 15.86
CA VAL A 329 -21.49 -28.39 14.91
C VAL A 329 -22.68 -29.31 14.68
N VAL A 330 -23.75 -29.09 15.44
CA VAL A 330 -25.06 -29.69 15.20
C VAL A 330 -25.61 -29.08 13.92
N ARG A 331 -25.81 -29.92 12.89
CA ARG A 331 -26.62 -29.56 11.72
C ARG A 331 -28.05 -29.28 12.20
N PRO A 332 -28.63 -28.08 11.98
CA PRO A 332 -30.08 -27.98 12.06
C PRO A 332 -30.66 -28.54 10.75
N ALA A 333 -31.50 -29.55 10.90
CA ALA A 333 -32.37 -30.03 9.84
C ALA A 333 -33.44 -28.96 9.52
N GLY A 334 -33.67 -28.73 8.22
CA GLY A 334 -34.95 -28.30 7.67
C GLY A 334 -35.60 -27.02 8.21
N VAL A 335 -34.99 -25.85 8.00
CA VAL A 335 -35.71 -24.57 8.11
C VAL A 335 -35.69 -23.85 6.77
N ASP A 336 -36.87 -23.59 6.23
CA ASP A 336 -37.12 -22.98 4.93
C ASP A 336 -36.77 -21.48 4.98
N HIS A 337 -35.49 -21.15 4.87
CA HIS A 337 -35.00 -19.77 4.91
C HIS A 337 -34.41 -19.35 3.55
N PRO A 338 -34.46 -18.05 3.18
CA PRO A 338 -34.06 -17.59 1.85
C PRO A 338 -32.59 -17.86 1.51
N GLY A 339 -31.70 -17.89 2.51
CA GLY A 339 -30.31 -18.35 2.34
C GLY A 339 -30.19 -19.82 1.92
N ALA A 340 -30.99 -20.72 2.51
CA ALA A 340 -31.04 -22.13 2.11
C ALA A 340 -31.57 -22.28 0.68
N ARG A 341 -32.56 -21.47 0.27
CA ARG A 341 -33.09 -21.45 -1.11
C ARG A 341 -32.02 -21.04 -2.13
N ILE A 342 -31.17 -20.06 -1.82
CA ILE A 342 -30.03 -19.68 -2.66
C ILE A 342 -29.04 -20.84 -2.78
N ARG A 343 -28.68 -21.47 -1.66
CA ARG A 343 -27.78 -22.63 -1.62
C ARG A 343 -28.30 -23.78 -2.45
N GLU A 344 -29.60 -24.07 -2.34
CA GLU A 344 -30.25 -25.15 -3.06
C GLU A 344 -30.33 -24.85 -4.57
N ALA A 345 -30.72 -23.63 -4.96
CA ALA A 345 -30.76 -23.20 -6.36
C ALA A 345 -29.38 -23.25 -7.03
N ARG A 346 -28.32 -22.96 -6.26
CA ARG A 346 -26.93 -23.13 -6.68
C ARG A 346 -26.57 -24.61 -6.85
N SER A 347 -26.84 -25.44 -5.85
CA SER A 347 -26.53 -26.88 -5.89
C SER A 347 -27.28 -27.63 -6.99
N ARG A 348 -28.55 -27.31 -7.26
CA ARG A 348 -29.34 -27.88 -8.36
C ARG A 348 -28.73 -27.62 -9.74
N ARG A 349 -27.92 -26.57 -9.87
CA ARG A 349 -27.21 -26.21 -11.10
C ARG A 349 -25.79 -26.79 -11.17
N GLY A 350 -25.41 -27.64 -10.22
CA GLY A 350 -24.05 -28.19 -10.10
C GLY A 350 -23.00 -27.11 -9.80
N MET A 351 -23.43 -25.90 -9.43
CA MET A 351 -22.54 -24.76 -9.29
C MET A 351 -21.86 -24.78 -7.93
N SER A 352 -20.54 -24.73 -7.91
CA SER A 352 -19.81 -24.56 -6.64
C SER A 352 -19.94 -23.13 -6.12
N ARG A 353 -19.78 -22.91 -4.81
CA ARG A 353 -19.80 -21.55 -4.26
C ARG A 353 -18.68 -20.67 -4.83
N ARG A 354 -17.54 -21.28 -5.18
CA ARG A 354 -16.42 -20.64 -5.90
C ARG A 354 -16.83 -20.19 -7.29
N GLU A 355 -17.57 -21.02 -8.01
CA GLU A 355 -18.08 -20.66 -9.33
C GLU A 355 -19.13 -19.54 -9.26
N LEU A 356 -20.02 -19.56 -8.27
CA LEU A 356 -20.96 -18.46 -8.04
C LEU A 356 -20.22 -17.16 -7.71
N SER A 357 -19.15 -17.23 -6.89
CA SER A 357 -18.28 -16.10 -6.57
C SER A 357 -17.62 -15.50 -7.81
N LEU A 358 -17.12 -16.33 -8.72
CA LEU A 358 -16.50 -15.88 -9.97
C LEU A 358 -17.50 -15.20 -10.91
N ARG A 359 -18.71 -15.73 -11.03
CA ARG A 359 -19.75 -15.18 -11.92
C ARG A 359 -20.34 -13.88 -11.38
N THR A 360 -20.56 -13.78 -10.08
CA THR A 360 -21.20 -12.62 -9.42
C THR A 360 -20.20 -11.56 -8.94
N LYS A 361 -18.91 -11.91 -8.87
CA LYS A 361 -17.84 -11.12 -8.21
C LYS A 361 -18.11 -10.85 -6.72
N ILE A 362 -18.96 -11.64 -6.09
CA ILE A 362 -19.25 -11.57 -4.65
C ILE A 362 -18.26 -12.48 -3.92
N GLY A 363 -17.59 -11.97 -2.88
CA GLY A 363 -16.60 -12.73 -2.12
C GLY A 363 -17.18 -13.95 -1.42
N LEU A 364 -16.42 -15.05 -1.33
CA LEU A 364 -16.85 -16.32 -0.75
C LEU A 364 -17.46 -16.21 0.66
N ARG A 365 -16.83 -15.44 1.56
CA ARG A 365 -17.38 -15.19 2.91
C ARG A 365 -18.74 -14.51 2.89
N VAL A 366 -18.97 -13.60 1.94
CA VAL A 366 -20.26 -12.92 1.80
C VAL A 366 -21.29 -13.89 1.25
N LEU A 367 -20.93 -14.76 0.30
CA LEU A 367 -21.81 -15.83 -0.17
C LEU A 367 -22.12 -16.86 0.93
N ASP A 368 -21.14 -17.18 1.79
CA ASP A 368 -21.33 -18.07 2.94
C ASP A 368 -22.34 -17.46 3.92
N ALA A 369 -22.13 -16.20 4.32
CA ALA A 369 -23.04 -15.46 5.19
C ALA A 369 -24.44 -15.34 4.56
N ILE A 370 -24.51 -15.08 3.24
CA ILE A 370 -25.79 -14.98 2.53
C ILE A 370 -26.52 -16.32 2.52
N GLU A 371 -25.86 -17.42 2.16
CA GLU A 371 -26.46 -18.75 2.13
C GLU A 371 -26.79 -19.29 3.54
N ALA A 372 -26.06 -18.87 4.57
CA ALA A 372 -26.32 -19.24 5.97
C ALA A 372 -27.37 -18.34 6.66
N LEU A 373 -27.74 -17.21 6.04
CA LEU A 373 -28.52 -16.15 6.69
C LEU A 373 -27.87 -15.68 8.00
N ASP A 374 -26.54 -15.57 8.01
CA ASP A 374 -25.76 -15.10 9.16
C ASP A 374 -25.82 -13.57 9.22
N VAL A 375 -26.82 -13.06 9.94
CA VAL A 375 -27.20 -11.64 10.00
C VAL A 375 -26.06 -10.73 10.48
N ASP A 376 -25.19 -11.24 11.35
CA ASP A 376 -24.08 -10.48 11.93
C ASP A 376 -22.93 -10.32 10.95
N SER A 377 -22.75 -11.31 10.06
CA SER A 377 -21.75 -11.30 8.99
C SER A 377 -22.24 -10.72 7.66
N LEU A 378 -23.51 -10.30 7.57
CA LEU A 378 -24.07 -9.73 6.33
C LEU A 378 -23.51 -8.33 6.03
N PRO A 379 -23.28 -8.01 4.74
CA PRO A 379 -22.90 -6.65 4.33
C PRO A 379 -24.03 -5.65 4.61
N ARG A 380 -23.69 -4.35 4.67
CA ARG A 380 -24.68 -3.28 4.87
C ARG A 380 -25.80 -3.38 3.84
N ALA A 381 -27.03 -3.03 4.26
CA ALA A 381 -28.26 -3.24 3.48
C ALA A 381 -28.21 -2.70 2.03
N VAL A 382 -27.50 -1.58 1.81
CA VAL A 382 -27.31 -1.00 0.47
C VAL A 382 -26.57 -1.96 -0.47
N TYR A 383 -25.52 -2.63 0.00
CA TYR A 383 -24.75 -3.60 -0.77
C TYR A 383 -25.44 -4.96 -0.85
N LEU A 384 -26.08 -5.40 0.24
CA LEU A 384 -26.80 -6.67 0.29
C LEU A 384 -27.86 -6.75 -0.81
N ARG A 385 -28.61 -5.67 -1.06
CA ARG A 385 -29.62 -5.60 -2.13
C ARG A 385 -29.01 -5.81 -3.52
N GLY A 386 -27.85 -5.22 -3.79
CA GLY A 386 -27.13 -5.42 -5.05
C GLY A 386 -26.65 -6.87 -5.23
N TYR A 387 -26.11 -7.45 -4.16
CA TYR A 387 -25.64 -8.85 -4.17
C TYR A 387 -26.78 -9.85 -4.36
N LEU A 388 -27.92 -9.65 -3.72
CA LEU A 388 -29.07 -10.53 -3.87
C LEU A 388 -29.63 -10.52 -5.29
N ARG A 389 -29.67 -9.35 -5.96
CA ARG A 389 -30.08 -9.26 -7.36
C ARG A 389 -29.10 -9.97 -8.30
N GLU A 390 -27.81 -9.80 -8.08
CA GLU A 390 -26.79 -10.45 -8.91
C GLU A 390 -26.78 -11.98 -8.73
N ILE A 391 -27.01 -12.46 -7.50
CA ILE A 391 -27.21 -13.87 -7.19
C ILE A 391 -28.48 -14.40 -7.86
N ALA A 392 -29.60 -13.67 -7.77
CA ALA A 392 -30.85 -14.05 -8.41
C ALA A 392 -30.70 -14.18 -9.92
N ARG A 393 -30.06 -13.21 -10.59
CA ARG A 393 -29.74 -13.26 -12.03
C ARG A 393 -28.90 -14.48 -12.38
N THR A 394 -27.80 -14.68 -11.66
CA THR A 394 -26.85 -15.76 -11.94
C THR A 394 -27.46 -17.15 -11.72
N LEU A 395 -28.39 -17.26 -10.75
CA LEU A 395 -29.10 -18.50 -10.43
C LEU A 395 -30.48 -18.56 -11.09
N ALA A 396 -30.81 -17.66 -12.02
CA ALA A 396 -32.12 -17.56 -12.68
C ALA A 396 -33.30 -17.74 -11.70
N MET A 397 -33.26 -16.99 -10.60
CA MET A 397 -34.32 -16.84 -9.61
C MET A 397 -35.03 -15.51 -9.87
N GLU A 398 -36.29 -15.39 -9.44
CA GLU A 398 -37.03 -14.12 -9.51
C GLU A 398 -36.40 -13.11 -8.52
N GLU A 399 -35.99 -11.95 -9.04
CA GLU A 399 -35.15 -10.96 -8.32
C GLU A 399 -35.91 -10.34 -7.15
N ASP A 400 -37.14 -9.88 -7.38
CA ASP A 400 -37.89 -9.10 -6.39
C ASP A 400 -38.41 -9.99 -5.26
N ALA A 401 -38.86 -11.20 -5.57
CA ALA A 401 -39.30 -12.20 -4.60
C ALA A 401 -38.15 -12.69 -3.72
N LEU A 402 -36.95 -12.90 -4.28
CA LEU A 402 -35.78 -13.26 -3.46
C LEU A 402 -35.40 -12.10 -2.55
N LEU A 403 -35.38 -10.88 -3.08
CA LEU A 403 -35.00 -9.68 -2.34
C LEU A 403 -35.94 -9.44 -1.16
N HIS A 404 -37.26 -9.47 -1.39
CA HIS A 404 -38.25 -9.30 -0.34
C HIS A 404 -38.16 -10.39 0.72
N ALA A 405 -38.14 -11.67 0.31
CA ALA A 405 -38.05 -12.78 1.25
C ALA A 405 -36.79 -12.71 2.11
N TYR A 406 -35.65 -12.29 1.53
CA TYR A 406 -34.38 -12.19 2.23
C TYR A 406 -34.36 -11.03 3.24
N LEU A 407 -34.81 -9.84 2.84
CA LEU A 407 -34.84 -8.67 3.73
C LEU A 407 -35.82 -8.87 4.90
N ASP A 408 -36.97 -9.50 4.65
CA ASP A 408 -37.93 -9.83 5.69
C ASP A 408 -37.37 -10.85 6.70
N ALA A 409 -36.60 -11.83 6.22
CA ALA A 409 -35.95 -12.80 7.09
C ALA A 409 -34.87 -12.15 7.97
N VAL A 410 -34.09 -11.21 7.42
CA VAL A 410 -33.11 -10.42 8.18
C VAL A 410 -33.80 -9.53 9.21
N ALA A 411 -34.92 -8.90 8.86
CA ALA A 411 -35.69 -8.06 9.79
C ALA A 411 -36.24 -8.88 10.96
N ARG A 412 -36.81 -10.06 10.70
CA ARG A 412 -37.29 -10.98 11.74
C ARG A 412 -36.16 -11.47 12.65
N ALA A 413 -35.04 -11.87 12.08
CA ALA A 413 -33.89 -12.35 12.84
C ALA A 413 -33.28 -11.29 13.77
N ARG A 414 -33.39 -10.00 13.41
CA ARG A 414 -32.97 -8.87 14.27
C ARG A 414 -33.98 -8.51 15.36
N GLN A 415 -35.22 -8.95 15.23
CA GLN A 415 -36.30 -8.65 16.17
C GLN A 415 -36.47 -9.72 17.26
N THR A 416 -35.86 -10.91 17.11
CA THR A 416 -35.84 -11.94 18.16
C THR A 416 -34.85 -11.53 19.26
N PRO A 417 -35.29 -11.15 20.47
CA PRO A 417 -34.37 -10.82 21.55
C PRO A 417 -33.67 -12.09 22.03
N ALA A 418 -32.38 -12.00 22.33
CA ALA A 418 -31.66 -13.01 23.09
C ALA A 418 -32.31 -13.14 24.49
N SER A 419 -33.26 -14.06 24.62
CA SER A 419 -33.81 -14.44 25.92
C SER A 419 -32.78 -15.30 26.65
N GLY A 420 -32.25 -14.76 27.75
CA GLY A 420 -31.77 -15.58 28.87
C GLY A 420 -30.27 -15.57 29.17
N SER A 421 -29.72 -14.44 29.64
CA SER A 421 -28.79 -14.50 30.77
C SER A 421 -28.82 -13.19 31.57
N ARG A 422 -29.77 -13.08 32.51
CA ARG A 422 -29.63 -12.16 33.65
C ARG A 422 -29.01 -13.00 34.77
N ARG A 423 -27.73 -12.78 35.07
CA ARG A 423 -27.16 -13.20 36.36
C ARG A 423 -27.83 -12.34 37.45
N PRO A 424 -28.24 -12.92 38.59
CA PRO A 424 -28.62 -12.11 39.75
C PRO A 424 -27.34 -11.48 40.32
N GLY A 425 -27.34 -10.15 40.46
CA GLY A 425 -26.33 -9.43 41.24
C GLY A 425 -26.59 -9.60 42.74
N PRO A 426 -25.57 -9.44 43.60
CA PRO A 426 -25.65 -9.73 45.02
C PRO A 426 -26.47 -8.67 45.76
N ASP A 427 -27.09 -9.11 46.86
CA ASP A 427 -27.82 -8.30 47.83
C ASP A 427 -26.99 -7.09 48.31
N ASP A 428 -27.59 -5.91 48.27
CA ASP A 428 -27.15 -4.75 49.05
C ASP A 428 -28.30 -4.28 49.95
N HIS A 429 -27.91 -4.01 51.19
CA HIS A 429 -28.70 -3.92 52.39
C HIS A 429 -29.71 -2.75 52.43
N GLU A 430 -30.83 -3.01 53.11
CA GLU A 430 -31.75 -2.01 53.65
C GLU A 430 -31.00 -1.01 54.56
N GLU A 431 -31.04 0.27 54.20
CA GLU A 431 -31.12 1.36 55.17
C GLU A 431 -32.25 2.29 54.74
N THR A 432 -33.30 2.34 55.55
CA THR A 432 -34.30 3.41 55.56
C THR A 432 -34.35 4.00 56.97
N PRO A 433 -34.87 5.22 57.14
CA PRO A 433 -34.15 6.41 57.58
C PRO A 433 -34.20 6.67 59.09
#